data_AF-A0A7C6XR47-F1
#
_entry.id   AF-A0A7C6XR47-F1
#
_cell.length_a   1.000
_cell.length_b   1.000
_cell.length_c   1.000
_cell.angle_alpha   90.00
_cell.angle_beta   90.00
_cell.angle_gamma   90.00
#
_symmetry.space_group_name_H-M   'P 1'
#
loop_
_entity.id
_entity.type
_entity.pdbx_description
1 polymer ?
#
loop_
_entity_poly.entity_id
_entity_poly.type
_entity_poly.pdbx_seq_one_letter_code
_entity_poly.pdbx_strand_id
1 'polypeptide(L)'
;MFLVDLNPVVSPVIEIIDALLWPALALIGSIGTIYCIVLGVRLAKSDDQNSRLRAKKDLIGALIGFIVIFILIIALKIAMPILQNWLEIRLQS
;
A
#
# COMPACT_ATOMS: atom_id res chain seq x y z
N MET A 1 11.14 -20.48 33.28
CA MET A 1 10.31 -20.47 32.07
C MET A 1 10.49 -19.10 31.44
N PHE A 2 11.30 -19.00 30.39
CA PHE A 2 11.63 -17.71 29.78
C PHE A 2 10.47 -17.29 28.87
N LEU A 3 9.85 -16.16 29.19
CA LEU A 3 8.95 -15.46 28.28
C LEU A 3 9.83 -14.94 27.14
N VAL A 4 9.70 -15.54 25.97
CA VAL A 4 10.35 -15.02 24.76
C VAL A 4 9.62 -13.73 24.41
N ASP A 5 10.14 -12.60 24.90
CA ASP A 5 9.59 -11.28 24.64
C ASP A 5 9.99 -10.86 23.21
N LEU A 6 9.07 -11.01 22.26
CA LEU A 6 9.25 -10.62 20.84
C LEU A 6 9.00 -9.12 20.62
N ASN A 7 8.46 -8.44 21.63
CA ASN A 7 8.18 -7.01 21.64
C ASN A 7 9.38 -6.11 21.28
N PRO A 8 10.61 -6.36 21.78
CA PRO A 8 11.80 -5.60 21.37
C PRO A 8 12.19 -5.77 19.90
N VAL A 9 11.74 -6.82 19.20
CA VAL A 9 12.02 -7.05 17.78
C VAL A 9 10.92 -6.46 16.89
N VAL A 10 9.67 -6.44 17.35
CA VAL A 10 8.54 -5.93 16.57
C VAL A 10 8.34 -4.43 16.68
N SER A 11 8.63 -3.84 17.84
CA SER A 11 8.63 -2.37 17.99
C SER A 11 9.42 -1.64 16.89
N PRO A 12 10.71 -1.99 16.63
CA PRO A 12 11.47 -1.26 15.62
C PRO A 12 10.89 -1.47 14.21
N VAL A 13 10.34 -2.64 13.89
CA VAL A 13 9.77 -2.89 12.55
C VAL A 13 8.51 -2.05 12.31
N ILE A 14 7.62 -1.97 13.30
CA ILE A 14 6.41 -1.14 13.21
C ILE A 14 6.77 0.35 13.16
N GLU A 15 7.77 0.77 13.93
CA GLU A 15 8.25 2.15 13.95
C GLU A 15 8.87 2.55 12.60
N ILE A 16 9.67 1.67 11.98
CA ILE A 16 10.21 1.90 10.63
C ILE A 16 9.08 1.95 9.59
N ILE A 17 8.08 1.06 9.68
CA ILE A 17 6.92 1.06 8.78
C ILE A 17 6.17 2.38 8.91
N ASP A 18 5.81 2.82 10.12
CA ASP A 18 5.06 4.07 10.32
C ASP A 18 5.92 5.30 9.96
N ALA A 19 7.24 5.28 10.20
CA ALA A 19 8.16 6.34 9.79
C ALA A 19 8.33 6.43 8.26
N LEU A 20 8.31 5.30 7.54
CA LEU A 20 8.32 5.26 6.07
C LEU A 20 6.94 5.47 5.45
N LEU A 21 5.86 5.21 6.20
CA LEU A 21 4.49 5.32 5.72
C LEU A 21 4.19 6.73 5.22
N TRP A 22 4.49 7.75 6.03
CA TRP A 22 4.26 9.17 5.70
C TRP A 22 5.01 9.64 4.45
N PRO A 23 6.34 9.44 4.32
CA PRO A 23 7.06 9.81 3.11
C PRO A 23 6.68 8.95 1.90
N ALA A 24 6.40 7.65 2.07
CA ALA A 24 5.92 6.80 0.99
C ALA A 24 4.57 7.27 0.46
N LEU A 25 3.64 7.61 1.35
CA LEU A 25 2.33 8.18 1.01
C LEU A 25 2.45 9.53 0.31
N ALA A 26 3.34 10.40 0.76
CA ALA A 26 3.60 11.69 0.13
C ALA A 26 4.16 11.50 -1.29
N LEU A 27 5.10 10.57 -1.47
CA LEU A 27 5.71 10.28 -2.77
C LEU A 27 4.70 9.67 -3.75
N ILE A 28 3.99 8.62 -3.32
CA ILE A 28 2.98 7.91 -4.12
C ILE A 28 1.80 8.84 -4.42
N GLY A 29 1.38 9.65 -3.44
CA GLY A 29 0.35 10.67 -3.61
C GLY A 29 0.75 11.70 -4.67
N SER A 30 1.97 12.24 -4.60
CA SER A 30 2.46 13.22 -5.57
C SER A 30 2.52 12.67 -7.00
N ILE A 31 3.11 11.48 -7.19
CA ILE A 31 3.22 10.83 -8.50
C ILE A 31 1.82 10.47 -9.02
N GLY A 32 0.96 9.94 -8.16
CA GLY A 32 -0.41 9.59 -8.48
C GLY A 32 -1.24 10.80 -8.93
N THR A 33 -1.10 11.94 -8.25
CA THR A 33 -1.78 13.19 -8.65
C THR A 33 -1.29 13.67 -10.01
N ILE A 34 0.03 13.67 -10.27
CA ILE A 34 0.59 14.08 -11.55
C ILE A 34 0.07 13.20 -12.68
N TYR A 35 0.11 11.87 -12.51
CA TYR A 35 -0.41 10.92 -13.50
C TYR A 35 -1.91 11.09 -13.73
N CYS A 36 -2.68 11.30 -12.66
CA CYS A 36 -4.12 11.52 -12.74
C CYS A 36 -4.47 12.77 -13.56
N ILE A 37 -3.72 13.87 -13.38
CA ILE A 37 -3.90 15.10 -14.16
C ILE A 37 -3.56 14.86 -15.64
N VAL A 38 -2.42 14.23 -15.94
CA VAL A 38 -2.00 13.97 -17.32
C VAL A 38 -3.01 13.08 -18.06
N LEU A 39 -3.46 12.00 -17.43
CA LEU A 39 -4.49 11.13 -17.99
C LEU A 39 -5.84 11.85 -18.11
N GLY A 40 -6.23 12.64 -17.10
CA GLY A 40 -7.47 13.42 -17.08
C GLY A 40 -7.52 14.46 -18.20
N VAL A 41 -6.40 15.16 -18.45
CA VAL A 41 -6.28 16.12 -19.57
C VAL A 41 -6.36 15.40 -20.91
N ARG A 42 -5.71 14.23 -21.05
CA ARG A 42 -5.81 13.42 -22.28
C ARG A 42 -7.22 12.88 -22.50
N LEU A 43 -7.94 12.50 -21.43
CA LEU A 43 -9.38 12.14 -21.44
C LEU A 43 -10.27 13.28 -21.93
N ALA A 44 -10.05 14.49 -21.40
CA ALA A 44 -10.88 15.65 -21.68
C ALA A 44 -10.70 16.15 -23.13
N LYS A 45 -9.49 16.01 -23.68
CA LYS A 45 -9.16 16.47 -25.04
C LYS A 45 -9.56 15.47 -26.14
N SER A 46 -9.83 14.22 -25.79
CA SER A 46 -9.98 13.15 -26.77
C SER A 46 -11.42 12.99 -27.25
N ASP A 47 -11.74 13.56 -28.42
CA ASP A 47 -13.06 13.53 -29.06
C ASP A 47 -13.36 12.20 -29.80
N ASP A 48 -12.33 11.36 -29.99
CA ASP A 48 -12.41 10.06 -30.66
C ASP A 48 -12.98 8.98 -29.70
N GLN A 49 -14.13 8.36 -29.99
CA GLN A 49 -14.81 7.42 -29.08
C GLN A 49 -13.91 6.31 -28.51
N ASN A 50 -12.88 5.89 -29.23
CA ASN A 50 -11.94 4.84 -28.80
C ASN A 50 -10.99 5.32 -27.67
N SER A 51 -10.57 6.58 -27.74
CA SER A 51 -9.67 7.20 -26.76
C SER A 51 -10.33 7.47 -25.41
N ARG A 52 -11.63 7.82 -25.43
CA ARG A 52 -12.46 8.04 -24.22
C ARG A 52 -12.63 6.76 -23.39
N LEU A 53 -12.81 5.62 -24.05
CA LEU A 53 -12.97 4.32 -23.40
C LEU A 53 -11.65 3.81 -22.81
N ARG A 54 -10.53 3.96 -23.54
CA ARG A 54 -9.20 3.58 -23.05
C ARG A 54 -8.82 4.37 -21.81
N ALA A 55 -9.00 5.67 -21.84
CA ALA A 55 -8.50 6.51 -20.78
C ALA A 55 -9.39 6.43 -19.51
N LYS A 56 -10.69 6.08 -19.62
CA LYS A 56 -11.51 5.67 -18.46
C LYS A 56 -10.99 4.40 -17.79
N LYS A 57 -10.60 3.39 -18.57
CA LYS A 57 -10.02 2.15 -18.02
C LYS A 57 -8.66 2.41 -17.36
N ASP A 58 -7.88 3.32 -17.92
CA ASP A 58 -6.57 3.70 -17.38
C ASP A 58 -6.71 4.47 -16.05
N LEU A 59 -7.70 5.38 -15.96
CA LEU A 59 -8.05 6.06 -14.71
C LEU A 59 -8.52 5.09 -13.62
N ILE A 60 -9.36 4.12 -14.00
CA ILE A 60 -9.80 3.05 -13.09
C ILE A 60 -8.59 2.22 -12.64
N GLY A 61 -7.68 1.88 -13.56
CA GLY A 61 -6.46 1.12 -13.24
C GLY A 61 -5.56 1.86 -12.26
N ALA A 62 -5.35 3.17 -12.46
CA ALA A 62 -4.57 4.01 -11.55
C ALA A 62 -5.19 4.10 -10.15
N LEU A 63 -6.51 4.27 -10.06
CA LEU A 63 -7.23 4.31 -8.79
C LEU A 63 -7.17 2.96 -8.05
N ILE A 64 -7.40 1.85 -8.77
CA ILE A 64 -7.26 0.50 -8.21
C ILE A 64 -5.82 0.27 -7.72
N GLY A 65 -4.81 0.67 -8.49
CA GLY A 65 -3.40 0.52 -8.10
C GLY A 65 -3.07 1.26 -6.80
N PHE A 66 -3.56 2.51 -6.66
CA PHE A 66 -3.39 3.29 -5.43
C PHE A 66 -4.02 2.60 -4.22
N ILE A 67 -5.25 2.09 -4.36
CA ILE A 67 -5.97 1.37 -3.30
C ILE A 67 -5.26 0.04 -2.97
N VAL A 68 -4.78 -0.70 -3.98
CA VAL A 68 -4.09 -1.98 -3.81
C VAL A 68 -2.79 -1.82 -3.03
N ILE A 69 -2.00 -0.77 -3.30
CA ILE A 69 -0.77 -0.48 -2.52
C ILE A 69 -1.10 -0.26 -1.05
N PHE A 70 -2.17 0.50 -0.77
CA PHE A 70 -2.64 0.72 0.60
C PHE A 70 -3.05 -0.58 1.30
N ILE A 71 -3.85 -1.40 0.63
CA ILE A 71 -4.29 -2.70 1.15
C ILE A 71 -3.10 -3.62 1.40
N LEU A 72 -2.10 -3.64 0.50
CA LEU A 72 -0.91 -4.48 0.64
C LEU A 72 -0.09 -4.10 1.88
N ILE A 73 0.09 -2.80 2.14
CA ILE A 73 0.78 -2.29 3.33
C ILE A 73 0.03 -2.70 4.60
N ILE A 74 -1.30 -2.52 4.62
CA ILE A 74 -2.15 -2.90 5.78
C ILE A 74 -2.12 -4.41 6.00
N ALA A 75 -2.20 -5.21 4.93
CA ALA A 75 -2.15 -6.66 4.99
C ALA A 75 -0.84 -7.14 5.61
N LEU A 76 0.29 -6.51 5.26
CA LEU A 76 1.58 -6.82 5.87
C LEU A 76 1.64 -6.43 7.36
N LYS A 77 1.05 -5.29 7.75
CA LYS A 77 0.95 -4.84 9.15
C LYS A 77 0.12 -5.81 10.01
N ILE A 78 -0.87 -6.47 9.43
CA ILE A 78 -1.70 -7.50 10.11
C ILE A 78 -1.04 -8.89 10.06
N ALA A 79 -0.32 -9.22 8.99
CA ALA A 79 0.39 -10.49 8.87
C ALA A 79 1.53 -10.63 9.90
N MET A 80 2.17 -9.52 10.28
CA MET A 80 3.26 -9.54 11.26
C MET A 80 2.84 -10.06 12.66
N PRO A 81 1.77 -9.53 13.31
CA PRO A 81 1.29 -10.08 14.59
C PRO A 81 0.73 -11.49 14.44
N ILE A 82 0.13 -11.85 13.28
CA ILE A 82 -0.31 -13.23 13.05
C ILE A 82 0.89 -14.19 13.13
N LEU A 83 2.02 -13.83 12.51
CA LEU A 83 3.22 -14.66 12.48
C LEU A 83 3.85 -14.81 13.88
N GLN A 84 3.84 -13.75 14.69
CA GLN A 84 4.29 -13.82 16.08
C GLN A 84 3.46 -14.83 16.88
N ASN A 85 2.14 -14.74 16.79
CA ASN A 85 1.23 -15.68 17.46
C ASN A 85 1.52 -17.13 17.03
N TRP A 86 1.75 -17.37 15.74
CA TRP A 86 2.08 -18.70 15.23
C TRP A 86 3.45 -19.22 15.72
N LEU A 87 4.45 -18.34 15.84
CA LEU A 87 5.78 -18.72 16.33
C LEU A 87 5.79 -19.02 17.84
N GLU A 88 5.07 -18.25 18.64
CA GLU A 88 4.93 -18.47 20.08
C GLU A 88 4.29 -19.83 20.38
N ILE A 89 3.22 -20.19 19.65
CA ILE A 89 2.55 -21.49 19.79
C ILE A 89 3.50 -22.67 19.52
N ARG A 90 4.45 -22.51 18.59
CA ARG A 90 5.38 -23.58 18.19
C ARG A 90 6.61 -23.71 19.10
N LEU A 91 7.03 -22.64 19.75
CA LEU A 91 8.19 -22.63 20.65
C LEU A 91 7.84 -23.07 22.09
N GLN A 92 6.55 -23.17 22.41
CA GLN A 92 6.02 -23.62 23.71
C GLN A 92 5.62 -25.11 23.75
N SER A 93 5.80 -25.88 22.65
CA SER A 93 5.61 -27.34 22.56
C SER A 93 6.94 -28.07 22.45
#